data_AF-A0A6P0IUD0-F1
#
_entry.id   AF-A0A6P0IUD0-F1
#
_cell.length_a   1.000
_cell.length_b   1.000
_cell.length_c   1.000
_cell.angle_alpha   90.00
_cell.angle_beta   90.00
_cell.angle_gamma   90.00
#
_symmetry.space_group_name_H-M   'P 1'
#
loop_
_entity.id
_entity.type
_entity.pdbx_description
1 polymer ?
#
loop_
_entity_poly.entity_id
_entity_poly.type
_entity_poly.pdbx_seq_one_letter_code
_entity_poly.pdbx_strand_id
1 'polypeptide(L)'
;MNSLDRKLLRDLWQLRGQVIAIALVVACGIASFVLARSAYSSLRLTQDTYYNRYHFAQVFASLKRAPESLKSQIAAIPGIAQTQTRIVVDVTLDIPGLTEPATGRLISIPERRISILNDLFIRQGRYIEPGRGDEVIVSEAFAQ
;
A
#
# COMPACT_ATOMS: atom_id res chain seq x y z
N MET A 1 -22.75 28.00 -41.48
CA MET A 1 -21.44 27.72 -42.08
C MET A 1 -21.09 28.84 -43.03
N ASN A 2 -20.08 29.61 -42.68
CA ASN A 2 -19.60 30.73 -43.50
C ASN A 2 -18.81 30.18 -44.70
N SER A 3 -18.61 30.96 -45.77
CA SER A 3 -17.87 30.52 -46.97
C SER A 3 -16.43 30.09 -46.65
N LEU A 4 -15.85 30.66 -45.60
CA LEU A 4 -14.53 30.32 -45.06
C LEU A 4 -14.49 28.89 -44.48
N ASP A 5 -15.52 28.45 -43.75
CA ASP A 5 -15.59 27.11 -43.16
C ASP A 5 -15.62 26.02 -44.24
N ARG A 6 -16.37 26.28 -45.32
CA ARG A 6 -16.48 25.36 -46.47
C ARG A 6 -15.16 25.21 -47.21
N LYS A 7 -14.39 26.30 -47.32
CA LYS A 7 -13.03 26.27 -47.88
C LYS A 7 -12.10 25.47 -46.96
N LEU A 8 -12.14 25.74 -45.65
CA LEU A 8 -11.30 25.09 -44.64
C LEU A 8 -11.50 23.56 -44.63
N LEU A 9 -12.75 23.09 -44.68
CA LEU A 9 -13.08 21.66 -44.78
C LEU A 9 -12.51 21.00 -46.04
N ARG A 10 -12.59 21.68 -47.18
CA ARG A 10 -12.02 21.18 -48.45
C ARG A 10 -10.50 21.09 -48.37
N ASP A 11 -9.87 22.09 -47.78
CA ASP A 11 -8.41 22.14 -47.61
C ASP A 11 -7.96 21.03 -46.62
N LEU A 12 -8.72 20.79 -45.54
CA LEU A 12 -8.52 19.68 -44.60
C LEU A 12 -8.64 18.31 -45.29
N TRP A 13 -9.59 18.17 -46.21
CA TRP A 13 -9.80 16.93 -46.97
C TRP A 13 -8.66 16.65 -47.95
N GLN A 14 -8.11 17.70 -48.57
CA GLN A 14 -6.92 17.59 -49.43
C GLN A 14 -5.68 17.19 -48.62
N LEU A 15 -5.55 17.66 -47.37
CA LEU A 15 -4.43 17.38 -46.46
C LEU A 15 -4.72 16.26 -45.44
N ARG A 16 -5.69 15.39 -45.71
CA ARG A 16 -6.20 14.36 -44.78
C ARG A 16 -5.12 13.55 -44.05
N GLY A 17 -4.03 13.17 -44.72
CA GLY A 17 -2.95 12.40 -44.12
C GLY A 17 -2.19 13.15 -43.01
N GLN A 18 -1.85 14.42 -43.25
CA GLN A 18 -1.17 15.27 -42.26
C GLN A 18 -2.09 15.59 -41.08
N VAL A 19 -3.35 15.88 -41.35
CA VAL A 19 -4.36 16.18 -40.32
C VAL A 19 -4.57 14.97 -39.42
N ILE A 20 -4.69 13.76 -39.98
CA ILE A 20 -4.80 12.52 -39.20
C ILE A 20 -3.54 12.29 -38.37
N ALA A 21 -2.34 12.50 -38.93
CA ALA A 21 -1.09 12.31 -38.19
C ALA A 21 -1.02 13.23 -36.96
N ILE A 22 -1.34 14.52 -37.11
CA ILE A 22 -1.38 15.47 -35.98
C ILE A 22 -2.44 15.06 -34.96
N ALA A 23 -3.64 14.70 -35.42
CA ALA A 23 -4.73 14.27 -34.54
C ALA A 23 -4.34 13.03 -33.73
N LEU A 24 -3.66 12.04 -34.33
CA LEU A 24 -3.18 10.84 -33.65
C LEU A 24 -2.11 11.16 -32.61
N VAL A 25 -1.16 12.06 -32.90
CA VAL A 25 -0.14 12.46 -31.93
C VAL A 25 -0.78 13.15 -30.73
N VAL A 26 -1.72 14.07 -30.96
CA VAL A 26 -2.46 14.74 -29.89
C VAL A 26 -3.31 13.74 -29.09
N ALA A 27 -4.02 12.84 -29.76
CA ALA A 27 -4.82 11.81 -29.13
C ALA A 27 -3.96 10.87 -28.27
N CYS A 28 -2.79 10.47 -28.76
CA CYS A 28 -1.84 9.64 -28.01
C CYS A 28 -1.34 10.36 -26.74
N GLY A 29 -1.02 11.66 -26.84
CA GLY A 29 -0.62 12.46 -25.69
C GLY A 29 -1.72 12.56 -24.64
N ILE A 30 -2.95 12.89 -25.05
CA ILE A 30 -4.11 12.96 -24.16
C ILE A 30 -4.41 11.59 -23.53
N ALA A 31 -4.42 10.53 -24.34
CA ALA A 31 -4.68 9.17 -23.86
C ALA A 31 -3.64 8.75 -22.82
N SER A 32 -2.36 9.01 -23.08
CA SER A 32 -1.27 8.69 -22.14
C SER A 32 -1.44 9.44 -20.81
N PHE A 33 -1.78 10.74 -20.87
CA PHE A 33 -2.03 11.53 -19.67
C PHE A 33 -3.23 11.00 -18.87
N VAL A 34 -4.35 10.72 -19.54
CA VAL A 34 -5.56 10.18 -18.92
C VAL A 34 -5.28 8.81 -18.30
N LEU A 35 -4.56 7.93 -18.99
CA LEU A 35 -4.16 6.62 -18.47
C LEU A 35 -3.30 6.75 -17.21
N ALA A 36 -2.26 7.59 -17.23
CA ALA A 36 -1.39 7.81 -16.08
C ALA A 36 -2.18 8.34 -14.87
N ARG A 37 -3.06 9.33 -15.09
CA ARG A 37 -3.94 9.86 -14.04
C ARG A 37 -4.86 8.77 -13.50
N SER A 38 -5.52 8.02 -14.37
CA SER A 38 -6.47 6.97 -13.98
C SER A 38 -5.79 5.87 -13.18
N ALA A 39 -4.63 5.38 -13.64
CA ALA A 39 -3.84 4.39 -12.93
C ALA A 39 -3.45 4.88 -11.53
N TYR A 40 -2.96 6.13 -11.42
CA TYR A 40 -2.64 6.75 -10.13
C TYR A 40 -3.85 6.80 -9.19
N SER A 41 -5.03 7.16 -9.72
CA SER A 41 -6.28 7.17 -8.95
C SER A 41 -6.62 5.80 -8.37
N SER A 42 -6.54 4.77 -9.21
CA SER A 42 -6.92 3.41 -8.85
C SER A 42 -5.96 2.84 -7.82
N LEU A 43 -4.66 3.08 -7.97
CA LEU A 43 -3.66 2.67 -7.00
C LEU A 43 -3.88 3.36 -5.65
N ARG A 44 -4.11 4.69 -5.65
CA ARG A 44 -4.36 5.44 -4.42
C ARG A 44 -5.63 4.97 -3.71
N LEU A 45 -6.72 4.79 -4.46
CA LEU A 45 -7.97 4.28 -3.89
C LEU A 45 -7.79 2.88 -3.29
N THR A 46 -7.03 2.01 -3.96
CA THR A 46 -6.74 0.66 -3.47
C THR A 46 -5.91 0.71 -2.19
N GLN A 47 -4.89 1.57 -2.14
CA GLN A 47 -4.07 1.80 -0.95
C GLN A 47 -4.92 2.30 0.22
N ASP A 48 -5.71 3.35 0.01
CA ASP A 48 -6.56 3.95 1.05
C ASP A 48 -7.59 2.93 1.56
N THR A 49 -8.20 2.15 0.66
CA THR A 49 -9.15 1.08 1.03
C THR A 49 -8.47 0.00 1.86
N TYR A 50 -7.27 -0.42 1.46
CA TYR A 50 -6.50 -1.43 2.19
C TYR A 50 -6.10 -0.92 3.58
N TYR A 51 -5.55 0.28 3.68
CA TYR A 51 -5.16 0.88 4.96
C TYR A 51 -6.34 1.10 5.90
N ASN A 52 -7.48 1.55 5.40
CA ASN A 52 -8.68 1.69 6.22
C ASN A 52 -9.18 0.33 6.71
N ARG A 53 -9.23 -0.68 5.83
CA ARG A 53 -9.72 -2.02 6.17
C ARG A 53 -8.87 -2.73 7.21
N TYR A 54 -7.57 -2.52 7.21
CA TYR A 54 -6.62 -3.14 8.15
C TYR A 54 -6.16 -2.17 9.25
N HIS A 55 -6.88 -1.06 9.44
CA HIS A 55 -6.61 -0.05 10.47
C HIS A 55 -5.13 0.36 10.54
N PHE A 56 -4.55 0.71 9.38
CA PHE A 56 -3.16 1.15 9.31
C PHE A 56 -2.95 2.37 10.20
N ALA A 57 -1.91 2.33 11.03
CA ALA A 57 -1.65 3.40 11.97
C ALA A 57 -1.15 4.66 11.24
N GLN A 58 -1.60 5.82 11.70
CA GLN A 58 -1.20 7.11 11.14
C GLN A 58 0.17 7.56 11.68
N VAL A 59 0.56 7.10 12.87
CA VAL A 59 1.80 7.50 13.55
C VAL A 59 2.51 6.28 14.12
N PHE A 60 3.84 6.26 13.98
CA PHE A 60 4.72 5.24 14.53
C PHE A 60 5.80 5.91 15.37
N ALA A 61 6.06 5.35 16.55
CA ALA A 61 7.12 5.82 17.45
C ALA A 61 7.88 4.61 18.01
N SER A 62 9.21 4.73 18.08
CA SER A 62 10.09 3.70 18.61
C SER A 62 10.70 4.17 19.92
N LEU A 63 10.55 3.38 20.98
CA LEU A 63 11.09 3.68 22.30
C LEU A 63 11.99 2.54 22.77
N LYS A 64 13.05 2.86 23.51
CA LYS A 64 13.91 1.87 24.19
C LYS A 64 13.55 1.80 25.67
N ARG A 65 13.42 0.59 26.22
CA ARG A 65 13.11 0.35 27.65
C ARG A 65 11.83 1.08 28.12
N ALA A 66 10.76 1.00 27.32
CA ALA A 66 9.47 1.57 27.67
C ALA A 66 8.56 0.50 28.31
N PRO A 67 8.14 0.66 29.57
CA PRO A 67 7.19 -0.27 30.19
C PRO A 67 5.78 -0.12 29.60
N GLU A 68 5.00 -1.20 29.65
CA GLU A 68 3.60 -1.22 29.15
C GLU A 68 2.69 -0.20 29.86
N SER A 69 3.05 0.27 31.05
CA SER A 69 2.31 1.34 31.75
C SER A 69 2.28 2.67 30.97
N LEU A 70 3.24 2.93 30.07
CA LEU A 70 3.21 4.12 29.21
C LEU A 70 2.05 4.07 28.20
N LYS A 71 1.59 2.87 27.82
CA LYS A 71 0.52 2.71 26.83
C LYS A 71 -0.73 3.49 27.23
N SER A 72 -1.13 3.39 28.50
CA SER A 72 -2.30 4.11 29.04
C SER A 72 -2.11 5.62 29.06
N GLN A 73 -0.89 6.10 29.34
CA GLN A 73 -0.59 7.53 29.32
C GLN A 73 -0.65 8.10 27.89
N ILE A 74 -0.11 7.36 26.92
CA ILE A 74 -0.18 7.75 25.50
C ILE A 74 -1.64 7.71 25.03
N ALA A 75 -2.41 6.68 25.39
CA ALA A 75 -3.82 6.59 25.01
C ALA A 75 -4.68 7.73 25.57
N ALA A 76 -4.26 8.38 26.66
CA ALA A 76 -4.96 9.52 27.26
C ALA A 76 -4.71 10.86 26.56
N ILE A 77 -3.75 10.93 25.61
CA ILE A 77 -3.47 12.16 24.86
C ILE A 77 -4.69 12.50 23.98
N PRO A 78 -5.21 13.75 24.04
CA PRO A 78 -6.32 14.17 23.21
C PRO A 78 -6.04 13.95 21.72
N GLY A 79 -7.01 13.34 21.02
CA GLY A 79 -6.92 13.02 19.59
C GLY A 79 -6.39 11.63 19.28
N ILE A 80 -5.92 10.86 20.28
CA ILE A 80 -5.51 9.47 20.08
C ILE A 80 -6.72 8.55 20.22
N ALA A 81 -7.13 7.93 19.11
CA ALA A 81 -8.25 6.99 19.10
C ALA A 81 -7.86 5.58 19.59
N GLN A 82 -6.67 5.12 19.25
CA GLN A 82 -6.20 3.77 19.56
C GLN A 82 -4.67 3.74 19.67
N THR A 83 -4.15 2.93 20.58
CA THR A 83 -2.70 2.71 20.75
C THR A 83 -2.38 1.22 20.75
N GLN A 84 -1.30 0.86 20.07
CA GLN A 84 -0.79 -0.51 20.06
C GLN A 84 0.71 -0.52 20.26
N THR A 85 1.14 -1.17 21.33
CA THR A 85 2.53 -1.49 21.61
C THR A 85 2.93 -2.74 20.84
N ARG A 86 4.18 -2.79 20.40
CA ARG A 86 4.78 -3.97 19.78
C ARG A 86 6.28 -3.94 20.00
N ILE A 87 6.85 -5.12 20.13
CA ILE A 87 8.29 -5.34 20.13
C ILE A 87 8.71 -5.60 18.69
N VAL A 88 9.73 -4.88 18.23
CA VAL A 88 10.31 -5.06 16.90
C VAL A 88 11.80 -5.24 17.06
N VAL A 89 12.32 -6.37 16.60
CA VAL A 89 13.73 -6.73 16.75
C VAL A 89 14.23 -7.36 15.46
N ASP A 90 15.37 -6.87 14.99
CA ASP A 90 16.09 -7.52 13.90
C ASP A 90 16.95 -8.66 14.48
N VAL A 91 16.88 -9.82 13.85
CA VAL A 91 17.53 -11.06 14.33
C VAL A 91 18.22 -11.77 13.17
N THR A 92 19.21 -12.58 13.50
CA THR A 92 19.78 -13.55 12.57
C THR A 92 19.00 -14.85 12.68
N LEU A 93 18.46 -15.34 11.57
CA LEU A 93 17.68 -16.57 11.48
C LEU A 93 18.53 -17.65 10.82
N ASP A 94 18.60 -18.80 11.49
CA ASP A 94 19.12 -20.03 10.90
C ASP A 94 17.95 -20.77 10.25
N ILE A 95 17.99 -20.88 8.91
CA ILE A 95 16.91 -21.44 8.11
C ILE A 95 17.46 -22.63 7.34
N PRO A 96 16.88 -23.83 7.53
CA PRO A 96 17.30 -25.02 6.79
C PRO A 96 17.27 -24.78 5.28
N GLY A 97 18.41 -25.01 4.62
CA GLY A 97 18.55 -24.87 3.16
C GLY A 97 19.14 -23.54 2.68
N LEU A 98 19.37 -22.58 3.58
CA LEU A 98 20.14 -21.37 3.27
C LEU A 98 21.61 -21.57 3.66
N THR A 99 22.53 -21.27 2.74
CA THR A 99 23.98 -21.39 2.97
C THR A 99 24.50 -20.36 3.96
N GLU A 100 23.86 -19.18 4.00
CA GLU A 100 24.19 -18.08 4.90
C GLU A 100 22.97 -17.73 5.76
N PRO A 101 23.17 -17.36 7.04
CA PRO A 101 22.08 -16.98 7.92
C PRO A 101 21.30 -15.78 7.37
N ALA A 102 19.97 -15.88 7.38
CA ALA A 102 19.12 -14.80 6.91
C ALA A 102 18.96 -13.71 7.98
N THR A 103 18.82 -12.45 7.55
CA THR A 103 18.39 -11.38 8.46
C THR A 103 16.85 -11.36 8.50
N GLY A 104 16.29 -11.57 9.68
CA GLY A 104 14.86 -11.51 9.95
C GLY A 104 14.49 -10.29 10.77
N ARG A 105 13.23 -9.86 10.64
CA ARG A 105 12.65 -8.82 11.50
C ARG A 105 11.43 -9.39 12.22
N LEU A 106 11.59 -9.65 13.50
CA LEU A 106 10.51 -10.13 14.35
C LEU A 106 9.66 -8.96 14.81
N ILE A 107 8.35 -9.09 14.62
CA ILE A 107 7.34 -8.11 15.05
C ILE A 107 6.36 -8.87 15.92
N SER A 108 6.27 -8.52 17.21
CA SER A 108 5.27 -9.11 18.09
C SER A 108 3.86 -8.73 17.62
N ILE A 109 2.95 -9.69 17.64
CA ILE A 109 1.53 -9.48 17.37
C ILE A 109 0.71 -9.73 18.63
N PRO A 110 -0.48 -9.11 18.77
CA PRO A 110 -1.38 -9.41 19.88
C PRO A 110 -1.79 -10.88 19.89
N GLU A 111 -1.90 -11.48 21.06
CA GLU A 111 -2.36 -12.87 21.19
C GLU A 111 -3.79 -13.07 20.66
N ARG A 112 -4.64 -12.03 20.76
CA ARG A 112 -6.00 -12.02 20.24
C ARG A 112 -6.18 -10.93 19.20
N ARG A 113 -6.80 -11.30 18.08
CA ARG A 113 -7.07 -10.42 16.94
C ARG A 113 -8.29 -9.51 17.17
N ILE A 114 -8.31 -8.76 18.26
CA ILE A 114 -9.42 -7.88 18.65
C ILE A 114 -8.92 -6.45 18.71
N SER A 115 -9.55 -5.55 17.92
CA SER A 115 -9.20 -4.13 17.87
C SER A 115 -7.69 -3.92 17.70
N ILE A 116 -7.16 -4.36 16.55
CA ILE A 116 -5.72 -4.27 16.26
C ILE A 116 -5.45 -3.23 15.16
N LEU A 117 -4.42 -2.43 15.37
CA LEU A 117 -3.83 -1.54 14.39
C LEU A 117 -2.85 -2.31 13.51
N ASN A 118 -2.80 -1.97 12.22
CA ASN A 118 -1.99 -2.67 11.23
C ASN A 118 -2.31 -4.17 11.21
N ASP A 119 -3.59 -4.49 11.09
CA ASP A 119 -4.06 -5.86 10.99
C ASP A 119 -3.47 -6.57 9.76
N LEU A 120 -3.33 -7.89 9.85
CA LEU A 120 -2.71 -8.73 8.84
C LEU A 120 -3.77 -9.36 7.95
N PHE A 121 -3.61 -9.23 6.64
CA PHE A 121 -4.32 -10.08 5.71
C PHE A 121 -3.65 -11.47 5.66
N ILE A 122 -4.35 -12.49 6.15
CA ILE A 122 -3.85 -13.87 6.12
C ILE A 122 -4.13 -14.48 4.75
N ARG A 123 -3.08 -14.63 3.95
CA ARG A 123 -3.17 -15.25 2.61
C ARG A 123 -3.44 -16.75 2.68
N GLN A 124 -2.81 -17.43 3.62
CA GLN A 124 -2.96 -18.88 3.85
C GLN A 124 -2.80 -19.19 5.34
N GLY A 125 -3.51 -20.22 5.82
CA GLY A 125 -3.46 -20.65 7.21
C GLY A 125 -4.41 -19.85 8.11
N ARG A 126 -3.99 -19.58 9.34
CA ARG A 126 -4.79 -18.88 10.36
C ARG A 126 -3.94 -17.92 11.18
N TYR A 127 -4.62 -17.06 11.95
CA TYR A 127 -3.96 -16.29 13.00
C TYR A 127 -3.43 -17.22 14.12
N ILE A 128 -2.52 -16.71 14.94
CA ILE A 128 -1.99 -17.46 16.08
C ILE A 128 -3.10 -17.81 17.07
N GLU A 129 -2.97 -18.97 17.70
CA GLU A 129 -3.90 -19.47 18.70
C GLU A 129 -3.49 -18.99 20.09
N PRO A 130 -4.41 -18.38 20.87
CA PRO A 130 -4.10 -17.97 22.24
C PRO A 130 -3.57 -19.14 23.08
N GLY A 131 -2.52 -18.92 23.85
CA GLY A 131 -1.84 -19.94 24.65
C GLY A 131 -0.84 -20.82 23.89
N ARG A 132 -0.67 -20.67 22.56
CA ARG A 132 0.38 -21.34 21.79
C ARG A 132 1.51 -20.37 21.43
N GLY A 133 2.63 -20.48 22.16
CA GLY A 133 3.77 -19.56 22.01
C GLY A 133 4.75 -19.91 20.89
N ASP A 134 4.54 -21.03 20.20
CA ASP A 134 5.41 -21.59 19.16
C ASP A 134 4.88 -21.35 17.74
N GLU A 135 3.84 -20.52 17.59
CA GLU A 135 3.28 -20.16 16.29
C GLU A 135 3.82 -18.82 15.78
N VAL A 136 4.15 -18.77 14.49
CA VAL A 136 4.62 -17.55 13.82
C VAL A 136 3.82 -17.29 12.56
N ILE A 137 3.63 -16.02 12.24
CA ILE A 137 3.08 -15.59 10.94
C ILE A 137 4.24 -15.00 10.16
N VAL A 138 4.44 -15.54 8.96
CA VAL A 138 5.55 -15.17 8.08
C VAL A 138 5.04 -14.27 6.97
N SER A 139 5.83 -13.28 6.58
CA SER A 139 5.50 -12.44 5.42
C SER A 139 5.58 -13.26 4.15
N GLU A 140 4.69 -12.99 3.19
CA GLU A 140 4.70 -13.74 1.92
C GLU A 140 6.05 -13.67 1.21
N ALA A 141 6.68 -12.49 1.21
CA ALA A 141 7.99 -12.28 0.58
C ALA A 141 9.13 -13.06 1.25
N PHE A 142 8.97 -13.48 2.51
CA PHE A 142 9.94 -14.32 3.20
C PHE A 142 9.65 -15.82 3.00
N ALA A 143 8.40 -16.18 2.68
CA ALA A 143 7.99 -17.56 2.45
C ALA A 143 8.24 -18.05 1.00
N GLN A 144 8.63 -17.15 0.09
CA GLN A 144 9.03 -17.45 -1.30
C GLN A 144 10.54 -17.64 -1.40
#